data_AF-A0A2D6R887-F1
#
_entry.id   AF-A0A2D6R887-F1
#
_cell.length_a   1.000
_cell.length_b   1.000
_cell.length_c   1.000
_cell.angle_alpha   90.00
_cell.angle_beta   90.00
_cell.angle_gamma   90.00
#
_symmetry.space_group_name_H-M   'P 1'
#
loop_
_entity.id
_entity.type
_entity.pdbx_description
1 polymer ?
#
loop_
_entity_poly.entity_id
_entity_poly.type
_entity_poly.pdbx_seq_one_letter_code
_entity_poly.pdbx_strand_id
1 'polypeptide(L)'
;MYEHYVKRRMNLAEIAKRLDQSHGISVSPQALYNWVKRFDLLKYRGKGRNLSGSGKKRPKSKMQLEVERQRRNKMKEVRMRKKDMNRRMGRGKR
;
A
#
# COMPACT_ATOMS: atom_id res chain seq x y z
N MET A 1 16.65 -18.71 8.78
CA MET A 1 16.10 -17.43 8.27
C MET A 1 14.81 -17.12 9.03
N TYR A 2 14.86 -16.17 9.96
CA TYR A 2 13.75 -15.56 10.73
C TYR A 2 12.35 -16.22 10.65
N GLU A 3 12.09 -17.17 11.54
CA GLU A 3 10.75 -17.73 11.83
C GLU A 3 9.80 -16.74 12.54
N HIS A 4 10.25 -15.51 12.80
CA HIS A 4 9.47 -14.47 13.48
C HIS A 4 8.38 -13.83 12.60
N TYR A 5 7.92 -14.49 11.53
CA TYR A 5 6.76 -14.03 10.79
C TYR A 5 5.54 -14.09 11.69
N VAL A 6 5.23 -12.94 12.26
CA VAL A 6 4.03 -12.59 13.02
C VAL A 6 2.81 -13.23 12.34
N LYS A 7 2.37 -14.40 12.85
CA LYS A 7 1.19 -15.14 12.34
C LYS A 7 -0.09 -14.29 12.38
N ARG A 8 -0.12 -13.26 13.24
CA ARG A 8 -1.25 -12.32 13.41
C ARG A 8 -0.73 -10.90 13.66
N ARG A 9 -1.09 -9.94 12.80
CA ARG A 9 -0.70 -8.52 12.97
C ARG A 9 -1.21 -8.01 14.31
N MET A 10 -0.31 -7.68 15.23
CA MET A 10 -0.66 -7.04 16.49
C MET A 10 -0.98 -5.56 16.27
N ASN A 11 -1.88 -5.03 17.09
CA ASN A 11 -2.08 -3.59 17.20
C ASN A 11 -0.99 -2.97 18.10
N LEU A 12 -0.83 -1.65 18.07
CA LEU A 12 0.23 -0.97 18.84
C LEU A 12 0.06 -1.13 20.36
N ALA A 13 -1.18 -1.25 20.85
CA ALA A 13 -1.45 -1.42 22.27
C ALA A 13 -1.02 -2.81 22.77
N GLU A 14 -1.24 -3.85 21.98
CA GLU A 14 -0.78 -5.22 22.25
C GLU A 14 0.75 -5.29 22.28
N ILE A 15 1.41 -4.59 21.36
CA ILE A 15 2.88 -4.53 21.33
C ILE A 15 3.40 -3.81 22.59
N ALA A 16 2.80 -2.68 22.98
CA ALA A 16 3.16 -1.97 24.20
C ALA A 16 3.00 -2.86 25.45
N LYS A 17 1.87 -3.58 25.58
CA LYS A 17 1.66 -4.54 26.68
C LYS A 17 2.70 -5.65 26.69
N ARG A 18 3.06 -6.17 25.52
CA ARG A 18 4.05 -7.25 25.42
C ARG A 18 5.45 -6.77 25.78
N LEU A 19 5.83 -5.55 25.39
CA LEU A 19 7.10 -4.93 25.77
C LEU A 19 7.21 -4.74 27.28
N ASP A 20 6.11 -4.34 27.92
CA ASP A 20 6.02 -4.24 29.37
C ASP A 20 6.20 -5.63 30.03
N GLN A 21 5.45 -6.64 29.58
CA GLN A 21 5.49 -7.99 30.14
C GLN A 21 6.83 -8.73 29.93
N SER A 22 7.48 -8.55 28.78
CA SER A 22 8.68 -9.32 28.41
C SER A 22 10.00 -8.63 28.75
N HIS A 23 10.00 -7.30 28.76
CA HIS A 23 11.21 -6.50 28.90
C HIS A 23 11.09 -5.39 29.95
N GLY A 24 9.96 -5.28 30.64
CA GLY A 24 9.72 -4.20 31.61
C GLY A 24 9.68 -2.81 30.99
N ILE A 25 9.46 -2.72 29.67
CA ILE A 25 9.47 -1.45 28.93
C ILE A 25 8.04 -0.92 28.87
N SER A 26 7.71 -0.01 29.78
CA SER A 26 6.46 0.74 29.74
C SER A 26 6.56 1.88 28.73
N VAL A 27 5.77 1.78 27.65
CA VAL A 27 5.76 2.77 26.55
C VAL A 27 4.35 3.01 26.06
N SER A 28 4.02 4.27 25.76
CA SER A 28 2.71 4.59 25.18
C SER A 28 2.60 4.08 23.74
N PRO A 29 1.40 3.67 23.27
CA PRO A 29 1.19 3.27 21.88
C PRO A 29 1.62 4.35 20.86
N GLN A 30 1.51 5.63 21.25
CA GLN A 30 1.91 6.76 20.42
C GLN A 30 3.45 6.90 20.30
N ALA A 31 4.19 6.68 21.38
CA ALA A 31 5.65 6.65 21.34
C ALA A 31 6.14 5.48 20.49
N LEU A 32 5.50 4.31 20.64
CA LEU A 32 5.77 3.14 19.82
C LEU A 32 5.53 3.42 18.33
N TYR A 33 4.43 4.10 17.99
CA TYR A 33 4.15 4.56 16.63
C TYR A 33 5.26 5.47 16.08
N ASN A 34 5.76 6.42 16.89
CA ASN A 34 6.81 7.34 16.48
C ASN A 34 8.13 6.60 16.20
N TRP A 35 8.49 5.61 17.01
CA TRP A 35 9.68 4.78 16.77
C TRP A 35 9.55 3.93 15.52
N VAL A 36 8.41 3.26 15.36
CA VAL A 36 8.10 2.47 14.16
C VAL A 36 8.22 3.33 12.90
N LYS A 37 7.68 4.55 12.93
CA LYS A 37 7.76 5.51 11.81
C LYS A 37 9.20 5.99 11.57
N ARG A 38 9.95 6.32 12.63
CA ARG A 38 11.30 6.90 12.54
C ARG A 38 12.34 5.89 12.04
N PHE A 39 12.21 4.63 12.45
CA PHE A 39 13.21 3.59 12.20
C PHE A 39 12.74 2.51 11.19
N ASP A 40 11.59 2.72 10.53
CA ASP A 40 10.91 1.76 9.62
C ASP A 40 10.76 0.34 10.21
N LEU A 41 10.52 0.28 11.53
CA LEU A 41 10.42 -0.96 12.29
C LEU A 41 9.00 -1.54 12.13
N LEU A 42 8.81 -2.46 11.19
CA LEU A 42 7.68 -3.41 11.08
C LEU A 42 6.28 -2.95 10.58
N LYS A 43 5.60 -3.94 9.99
CA LYS A 43 4.18 -3.94 9.56
C LYS A 43 3.27 -4.18 10.77
N TYR A 44 2.51 -3.17 11.20
CA TYR A 44 1.42 -3.34 12.17
C TYR A 44 0.04 -3.19 11.49
N ARG A 45 -1.06 -3.52 12.19
CA ARG A 45 -2.41 -3.38 11.62
C ARG A 45 -2.74 -1.90 11.41
N GLY A 46 -3.05 -1.50 10.17
CA GLY A 46 -3.47 -0.13 9.83
C GLY A 46 -2.39 0.79 9.22
N LYS A 47 -1.08 0.48 9.37
CA LYS A 47 -0.04 1.05 8.50
C LYS A 47 0.94 -0.02 8.05
N GLY A 48 0.99 -0.20 6.73
CA GLY A 48 2.06 -0.98 6.11
C GLY A 48 3.36 -0.19 6.07
N ARG A 49 4.48 -0.89 5.84
CA ARG A 49 5.72 -0.25 5.41
C ARG A 49 5.48 0.45 4.08
N ASN A 50 5.99 1.68 3.91
CA ASN A 50 6.06 2.33 2.60
C ASN A 50 7.17 1.64 1.78
N LEU A 51 6.86 0.45 1.26
CA LEU A 51 7.75 -0.33 0.40
C LEU A 51 8.02 0.36 -0.96
N SER A 52 7.33 1.46 -1.25
CA SER A 52 7.50 2.25 -2.48
C SER A 52 8.87 2.94 -2.58
N GLY A 53 9.61 3.09 -1.47
CA GLY A 53 10.91 3.76 -1.45
C GLY A 53 12.14 2.86 -1.59
N SER A 54 12.01 1.54 -1.38
CA SER A 54 13.18 0.63 -1.27
C SER A 54 13.44 -0.19 -2.54
N GLY A 55 12.52 -0.22 -3.50
CA GLY A 55 12.78 -0.85 -4.79
C GLY A 55 13.43 0.13 -5.75
N LYS A 56 14.76 0.04 -5.98
CA LYS A 56 15.33 0.52 -7.26
C LYS A 56 14.45 -0.09 -8.36
N LYS A 57 13.67 0.73 -9.07
CA LYS A 57 12.80 0.25 -10.14
C LYS A 57 13.70 -0.48 -11.13
N ARG A 58 13.58 -1.81 -11.21
CA ARG A 58 14.32 -2.60 -12.20
C ARG A 58 14.03 -2.01 -13.58
N PRO A 59 15.06 -1.82 -14.43
CA PRO A 59 14.84 -1.34 -15.78
C PRO A 59 13.86 -2.30 -16.48
N LYS A 60 12.78 -1.75 -17.03
CA LYS A 60 11.78 -2.52 -17.76
C LYS A 60 12.34 -2.89 -19.12
N SER A 61 12.08 -4.11 -19.60
CA SER A 61 12.44 -4.49 -20.96
C SER A 61 11.64 -3.68 -22.00
N LYS A 62 12.16 -3.56 -23.23
CA LYS A 62 11.45 -2.87 -24.34
C LYS A 62 10.03 -3.41 -24.54
N MET A 63 9.87 -4.72 -24.47
CA MET A 63 8.56 -5.39 -24.59
C MET A 63 7.61 -5.03 -23.44
N GLN A 64 8.09 -4.95 -22.21
CA GLN A 64 7.26 -4.55 -21.06
C GLN A 64 6.75 -3.11 -21.19
N LEU A 65 7.58 -2.20 -21.71
CA LEU A 65 7.19 -0.82 -21.97
C LEU A 65 6.10 -0.72 -23.03
N GLU A 66 6.21 -1.52 -24.11
CA GLU A 66 5.24 -1.54 -25.19
C GLU A 66 3.88 -2.11 -24.73
N VAL A 67 3.89 -3.20 -23.96
CA VAL A 67 2.66 -3.78 -23.40
C VAL A 67 1.96 -2.80 -22.46
N GLU A 68 2.71 -2.06 -21.63
CA GLU A 68 2.12 -1.02 -20.77
C GLU A 68 1.53 0.14 -21.57
N ARG A 69 2.18 0.52 -22.67
CA ARG A 69 1.70 1.57 -23.58
C ARG A 69 0.38 1.14 -24.23
N GLN A 70 0.32 -0.08 -24.76
CA GLN A 70 -0.91 -0.63 -25.36
C GLN A 70 -2.04 -0.73 -24.34
N ARG A 71 -1.77 -1.20 -23.11
CA ARG A 71 -2.77 -1.24 -22.03
C ARG A 71 -3.32 0.15 -21.70
N ARG A 72 -2.46 1.16 -21.61
CA ARG A 72 -2.89 2.55 -21.38
C ARG A 72 -3.77 3.08 -22.52
N ASN A 73 -3.39 2.81 -23.76
CA ASN A 73 -4.15 3.26 -24.93
C ASN A 73 -5.54 2.61 -24.98
N LYS A 74 -5.64 1.30 -24.75
CA LYS A 74 -6.94 0.60 -24.65
C LYS A 74 -7.81 1.18 -23.54
N MET A 75 -7.25 1.47 -22.36
CA MET A 75 -8.03 2.08 -21.27
C MET A 75 -8.54 3.48 -21.63
N LYS A 76 -7.73 4.29 -22.31
CA LYS A 76 -8.17 5.61 -22.80
C LYS A 76 -9.32 5.48 -23.78
N GLU A 77 -9.22 4.54 -24.72
CA GLU A 77 -10.26 4.29 -25.72
C GLU A 77 -11.58 3.84 -25.07
N VAL A 78 -11.53 2.87 -24.15
CA VAL A 78 -12.71 2.41 -23.41
C VAL A 78 -13.34 3.56 -22.61
N ARG A 79 -12.53 4.43 -22.00
CA ARG A 79 -13.03 5.60 -21.26
C ARG A 79 -13.72 6.61 -22.19
N MET A 80 -13.16 6.85 -23.37
CA MET A 80 -13.78 7.71 -24.38
C MET A 80 -15.10 7.13 -24.88
N ARG A 81 -15.13 5.84 -25.24
CA ARG A 81 -16.36 5.14 -25.65
C ARG A 81 -17.45 5.22 -24.58
N LYS A 82 -17.10 5.00 -23.30
CA LYS A 82 -18.05 5.14 -22.18
C LYS A 82 -18.58 6.58 -22.05
N LYS A 83 -17.71 7.58 -22.19
CA LYS A 83 -18.09 9.00 -22.13
C LYS A 83 -19.01 9.39 -23.28
N ASP A 84 -18.73 8.92 -24.49
CA ASP A 84 -19.54 9.22 -25.68
C ASP A 84 -20.90 8.52 -25.64
N MET A 85 -20.95 7.27 -25.17
CA MET A 85 -22.22 6.58 -24.89
C MET A 85 -23.06 7.36 -23.86
N ASN A 86 -22.46 7.81 -22.76
CA ASN A 86 -23.17 8.55 -21.73
C ASN A 86 -23.72 9.88 -22.27
N ARG A 87 -22.97 10.57 -23.15
CA ARG A 87 -23.44 11.77 -23.85
C ARG A 87 -24.60 11.51 -24.81
N ARG A 88 -24.58 10.37 -25.52
CA ARG A 88 -25.66 9.98 -26.45
C ARG A 88 -26.95 9.65 -25.69
N MET A 89 -26.86 8.88 -24.60
CA MET A 89 -28.04 8.54 -23.78
C MET A 89 -28.57 9.73 -22.97
N GLY A 90 -27.72 10.69 -22.60
CA GLY A 90 -28.15 11.93 -21.93
C GLY A 90 -28.84 12.96 -22.83
N ARG A 91 -28.82 12.78 -24.17
CA ARG A 91 -29.48 13.68 -25.14
C ARG A 91 -30.95 13.34 -25.42
N GLY A 92 -31.46 12.21 -24.94
CA GLY A 92 -32.88 11.83 -25.09
C GLY A 92 -33.77 12.21 -23.90
N LYS A 93 -33.33 13.13 -23.04
CA LYS A 93 -34.02 13.52 -21.79
C LYS A 93 -34.28 15.03 -21.69
N ARG A 94 -34.42 15.71 -22.82
CA ARG A 94 -34.88 17.10 -22.92
C ARG A 94 -36.01 17.17 -23.90
#